data_AF-A0A976MCW9-F1
#
_entry.id   AF-A0A976MCW9-F1
#
_cell.length_a   1.000
_cell.length_b   1.000
_cell.length_c   1.000
_cell.angle_alpha   90.00
_cell.angle_beta   90.00
_cell.angle_gamma   90.00
#
_symmetry.space_group_name_H-M   'P 1'
#
loop_
_entity.id
_entity.type
_entity.pdbx_description
1 polymer ?
#
loop_
_entity_poly.entity_id
_entity_poly.type
_entity_poly.pdbx_seq_one_letter_code
_entity_poly.pdbx_strand_id
1 'polypeptide(L)'
;MASINNKRTADSTPDYPSKRHHDLSEIDLILKKERIDNEDFNIIVLYGSEKQRLDFITRQLSFYLSSDNLSIDHFYHTKFTEDSANTGIENVIDVKYILSAKRMTEIKATVEDIKKILSEKTIPNLSSEDHDGNFYIKLNGPLPKYIGRKPLLKKKKFGETPETFHVAGPMVVITNIPSDTTDWGVIKQAINDTNRVKVRFISPISEGSCFAWLSKTSNFSDIEDEKILINDTEIKLKLIDNESQYKKFISVNDFVVRNFGSIKTMLTSMLNDLEVGTKITLDSQAGKLISFLLEYHPNSKQKKGGDSRKLHGFEVGISGIKERKNKKCFCVVTKSLDGDDLAVEDMSITKCLEEMKHFIHTFPKPEATEYVKSLSYC
;
A
#
# COMPACT_ATOMS: atom_id res chain seq x y z
N MET A 1 -3.27 38.53 62.95
CA MET A 1 -3.26 37.09 63.21
C MET A 1 -3.23 36.36 61.87
N ALA A 2 -2.36 35.36 61.80
CA ALA A 2 -2.09 34.38 60.74
C ALA A 2 -3.31 33.95 59.88
N SER A 3 -3.21 33.38 58.68
CA SER A 3 -2.16 33.19 57.66
C SER A 3 -2.81 32.29 56.57
N ILE A 4 -2.13 32.13 55.42
CA ILE A 4 -2.16 30.96 54.51
C ILE A 4 -2.99 31.03 53.20
N ASN A 5 -2.23 31.26 52.12
CA ASN A 5 -2.16 30.56 50.82
C ASN A 5 -3.42 30.20 50.04
N ASN A 6 -3.62 30.93 48.93
CA ASN A 6 -4.29 30.44 47.73
C ASN A 6 -3.32 29.56 46.90
N LYS A 7 -3.46 28.23 47.01
CA LYS A 7 -2.91 27.27 46.04
C LYS A 7 -4.02 26.89 45.07
N ARG A 8 -3.81 27.18 43.78
CA ARG A 8 -4.59 26.63 42.67
C ARG A 8 -4.35 25.12 42.60
N THR A 9 -5.40 24.33 42.73
CA THR A 9 -5.48 22.94 42.26
C THR A 9 -6.57 22.88 41.21
N ALA A 10 -6.17 22.70 39.95
CA ALA A 10 -7.05 22.32 38.87
C ALA A 10 -7.31 20.81 39.01
N ASP A 11 -8.53 20.45 39.39
CA ASP A 11 -9.00 19.08 39.37
C ASP A 11 -9.56 18.80 37.98
N SER A 12 -8.78 18.05 37.20
CA SER A 12 -9.15 17.50 35.90
C SER A 12 -10.13 16.35 36.12
N THR A 13 -11.41 16.58 35.83
CA THR A 13 -12.37 15.51 35.61
C THR A 13 -12.02 14.80 34.29
N PRO A 14 -11.94 13.46 34.24
CA PRO A 14 -11.73 12.75 32.99
C PRO A 14 -12.98 12.87 32.13
N ASP A 15 -12.83 13.41 30.92
CA ASP A 15 -13.81 13.36 29.84
C ASP A 15 -14.16 11.90 29.57
N TYR A 16 -15.30 11.44 30.09
CA TYR A 16 -15.92 10.22 29.61
C TYR A 16 -16.48 10.51 28.20
N PRO A 17 -16.15 9.70 27.18
CA PRO A 17 -16.67 9.92 25.85
C PRO A 17 -18.20 9.83 25.88
N SER A 18 -18.82 10.91 25.41
CA SER A 18 -20.26 11.08 25.25
C SER A 18 -20.90 9.82 24.65
N LYS A 19 -21.86 9.25 25.38
CA LYS A 19 -22.72 8.15 24.92
C LYS A 19 -23.53 8.63 23.71
N ARG A 20 -23.04 8.36 22.50
CA ARG A 20 -23.89 8.35 21.32
C ARG A 20 -24.91 7.24 21.52
N HIS A 21 -26.18 7.61 21.63
CA HIS A 21 -27.28 6.67 21.45
C HIS A 21 -27.19 6.15 20.01
N HIS A 22 -26.57 4.98 19.82
CA HIS A 22 -26.61 4.28 18.55
C HIS A 22 -28.02 3.71 18.41
N ASP A 23 -28.74 4.24 17.41
CA ASP A 23 -30.11 3.84 17.10
C ASP A 23 -30.10 2.41 16.54
N LEU A 24 -31.13 1.60 16.85
CA LEU A 24 -31.20 0.19 16.44
C LEU A 24 -31.09 0.04 14.90
N SER A 25 -31.48 1.07 14.16
CA SER A 25 -31.36 1.15 12.69
C SER A 25 -29.92 1.16 12.18
N GLU A 26 -28.95 1.63 12.98
CA GLU A 26 -27.55 1.72 12.57
C GLU A 26 -26.88 0.34 12.56
N ILE A 27 -27.25 -0.53 13.50
CA ILE A 27 -26.74 -1.91 13.56
C ILE A 27 -27.26 -2.74 12.38
N ASP A 28 -28.53 -2.55 11.98
CA ASP A 28 -29.08 -3.20 10.79
C ASP A 28 -28.35 -2.79 9.51
N LEU A 29 -27.91 -1.52 9.43
CA LEU A 29 -27.06 -1.06 8.32
C LEU A 29 -25.67 -1.69 8.36
N ILE A 30 -25.07 -1.83 9.55
CA ILE A 30 -23.79 -2.51 9.73
C ILE A 30 -23.89 -3.97 9.28
N LEU A 31 -24.94 -4.70 9.71
CA LEU A 31 -25.14 -6.10 9.36
C LEU A 31 -25.34 -6.34 7.86
N LYS A 32 -25.81 -5.32 7.12
CA LYS A 32 -25.95 -5.35 5.66
C LYS A 32 -24.65 -5.04 4.89
N LYS A 33 -23.61 -4.53 5.54
CA LYS A 33 -22.32 -4.27 4.87
C LYS A 33 -21.72 -5.56 4.32
N GLU A 34 -21.03 -5.51 3.19
CA GLU A 34 -20.33 -6.68 2.61
C GLU A 34 -19.22 -7.21 3.54
N ARG A 35 -18.57 -6.32 4.29
CA ARG A 35 -17.55 -6.65 5.29
C ARG A 35 -17.79 -5.87 6.58
N ILE A 36 -17.68 -6.56 7.71
CA ILE A 36 -17.76 -6.00 9.06
C ILE A 36 -16.34 -5.90 9.61
N ASP A 37 -15.85 -4.68 9.80
CA ASP A 37 -14.54 -4.43 10.41
C ASP A 37 -14.59 -4.56 11.95
N ASN A 38 -13.50 -4.20 12.63
CA ASN A 38 -13.43 -4.37 14.08
C ASN A 38 -14.24 -3.31 14.84
N GLU A 39 -14.40 -2.10 14.28
CA GLU A 39 -15.20 -1.04 14.91
C GLU A 39 -16.68 -1.39 14.81
N ASP A 40 -17.12 -1.79 13.63
CA ASP A 40 -18.47 -2.30 13.37
C ASP A 40 -18.81 -3.49 14.28
N PHE A 41 -17.87 -4.44 14.42
CA PHE A 41 -18.05 -5.60 15.29
C PHE A 41 -18.20 -5.19 16.77
N ASN A 42 -17.38 -4.25 17.25
CA ASN A 42 -17.48 -3.77 18.62
C ASN A 42 -18.84 -3.10 18.89
N ILE A 43 -19.38 -2.37 17.92
CA ILE A 43 -20.73 -1.77 18.03
C ILE A 43 -21.79 -2.88 18.18
N ILE A 44 -21.72 -3.94 17.37
CA ILE A 44 -22.65 -5.08 17.47
C ILE A 44 -22.54 -5.76 18.84
N VAL A 45 -21.34 -5.98 19.34
CA VAL A 45 -21.11 -6.64 20.65
C VAL A 45 -21.68 -5.80 21.81
N LEU A 46 -21.54 -4.48 21.75
CA LEU A 46 -21.94 -3.58 22.84
C LEU A 46 -23.43 -3.23 22.82
N TYR A 47 -24.03 -3.10 21.62
CA TYR A 47 -25.35 -2.50 21.45
C TYR A 47 -26.35 -3.38 20.68
N GLY A 48 -25.91 -4.51 20.11
CA GLY A 48 -26.76 -5.40 19.34
C GLY A 48 -27.88 -6.02 20.17
N SER A 49 -29.10 -5.99 19.64
CA SER A 49 -30.21 -6.79 20.18
C SER A 49 -29.95 -8.28 20.03
N GLU A 50 -30.69 -9.13 20.75
CA GLU A 50 -30.56 -10.59 20.66
C GLU A 50 -30.73 -11.09 19.22
N LYS A 51 -31.68 -10.51 18.47
CA LYS A 51 -31.90 -10.82 17.05
C LYS A 51 -30.71 -10.44 16.19
N GLN A 52 -30.19 -9.22 16.33
CA GLN A 52 -29.04 -8.73 15.56
C GLN A 52 -27.76 -9.51 15.89
N ARG A 53 -27.61 -9.92 17.15
CA ARG A 53 -26.55 -10.83 17.60
C ARG A 53 -26.65 -12.17 16.88
N LEU A 54 -27.85 -12.75 16.81
CA LEU A 54 -28.10 -14.01 16.11
C LEU A 54 -27.83 -13.88 14.61
N ASP A 55 -28.26 -12.80 13.97
CA ASP A 55 -27.99 -12.51 12.55
C ASP A 55 -26.48 -12.44 12.26
N PHE A 56 -25.70 -11.80 13.15
CA PHE A 56 -24.25 -11.79 13.05
C PHE A 56 -23.66 -13.19 13.18
N ILE A 57 -24.12 -13.99 14.16
CA ILE A 57 -23.67 -15.37 14.37
C ILE A 57 -23.96 -16.21 13.13
N THR A 58 -25.15 -16.10 12.53
CA THR A 58 -25.52 -16.77 11.27
C THR A 58 -24.55 -16.41 10.15
N ARG A 59 -24.25 -15.12 10.00
CA ARG A 59 -23.30 -14.65 8.99
C ARG A 59 -21.88 -15.16 9.23
N GLN A 60 -21.43 -15.16 10.48
CA GLN A 60 -20.09 -15.61 10.84
C GLN A 60 -19.93 -17.12 10.65
N LEU A 61 -20.97 -17.89 10.98
CA LEU A 61 -21.05 -19.33 10.72
C LEU A 61 -21.04 -19.63 9.21
N SER A 62 -21.83 -18.88 8.44
CA SER A 62 -21.88 -19.00 6.97
C SER A 62 -20.52 -18.72 6.34
N PHE A 63 -19.76 -17.76 6.87
CA PHE A 63 -18.41 -17.47 6.42
C PHE A 63 -17.43 -18.60 6.75
N TYR A 64 -17.37 -19.04 8.02
CA TYR A 64 -16.43 -20.09 8.44
C TYR A 64 -16.62 -21.40 7.67
N LEU A 65 -17.88 -21.75 7.42
CA LEU A 65 -18.28 -23.00 6.76
C LEU A 65 -18.58 -22.84 5.27
N SER A 66 -18.23 -21.69 4.68
CA SER A 66 -18.31 -21.49 3.24
C SER A 66 -17.29 -22.37 2.50
N SER A 67 -17.63 -22.79 1.28
CA SER A 67 -16.71 -23.59 0.47
C SER A 67 -15.37 -22.88 0.23
N ASP A 68 -15.41 -21.56 0.05
CA ASP A 68 -14.22 -20.73 -0.13
C ASP A 68 -13.31 -20.77 1.11
N ASN A 69 -13.86 -20.52 2.30
CA ASN A 69 -13.07 -20.53 3.53
C ASN A 69 -12.54 -21.94 3.85
N LEU A 70 -13.37 -22.98 3.72
CA LEU A 70 -12.97 -24.36 4.00
C LEU A 70 -11.87 -24.87 3.05
N SER A 71 -11.83 -24.38 1.81
CA SER A 71 -10.77 -24.76 0.86
C SER A 71 -9.38 -24.19 1.24
N ILE A 72 -9.32 -23.16 2.09
CA ILE A 72 -8.07 -22.44 2.42
C ILE A 72 -7.70 -22.52 3.90
N ASP A 73 -8.68 -22.68 4.80
CA ASP A 73 -8.49 -22.67 6.24
C ASP A 73 -8.02 -24.04 6.72
N HIS A 74 -6.72 -24.14 7.01
CA HIS A 74 -6.10 -25.38 7.47
C HIS A 74 -6.76 -25.92 8.73
N PHE A 75 -7.16 -25.05 9.66
CA PHE A 75 -7.66 -25.48 10.96
C PHE A 75 -9.01 -26.16 10.80
N TYR A 76 -9.97 -25.48 10.17
CA TYR A 76 -11.30 -26.06 9.98
C TYR A 76 -11.27 -27.30 9.09
N HIS A 77 -10.49 -27.28 8.01
CA HIS A 77 -10.36 -28.44 7.12
C HIS A 77 -9.82 -29.68 7.86
N THR A 78 -8.78 -29.48 8.68
CA THR A 78 -8.20 -30.55 9.52
C THR A 78 -9.23 -31.06 10.52
N LYS A 79 -9.98 -30.17 11.19
CA LYS A 79 -10.99 -30.58 12.17
C LYS A 79 -12.16 -31.33 11.57
N PHE A 80 -12.64 -30.92 10.39
CA PHE A 80 -13.61 -31.73 9.64
C PHE A 80 -13.10 -33.13 9.34
N THR A 81 -11.84 -33.24 8.92
CA THR A 81 -11.23 -34.54 8.60
C THR A 81 -11.07 -35.43 9.84
N GLU A 82 -10.56 -34.86 10.95
CA GLU A 82 -10.37 -35.56 12.21
C GLU A 82 -11.70 -36.01 12.84
N ASP A 83 -12.67 -35.11 12.96
CA ASP A 83 -13.97 -35.43 13.58
C ASP A 83 -14.78 -36.41 12.75
N SER A 84 -14.70 -36.31 11.41
CA SER A 84 -15.36 -37.30 10.54
C SER A 84 -14.73 -38.69 10.71
N ALA A 85 -13.41 -38.78 10.84
CA ALA A 85 -12.73 -40.05 11.10
C ALA A 85 -13.04 -40.63 12.49
N ASN A 86 -13.14 -39.76 13.50
CA ASN A 86 -13.39 -40.18 14.89
C ASN A 86 -14.84 -40.65 15.12
N THR A 87 -15.81 -39.99 14.48
CA THR A 87 -17.24 -40.31 14.62
C THR A 87 -17.72 -41.36 13.61
N GLY A 88 -17.00 -41.55 12.51
CA GLY A 88 -17.46 -42.35 11.38
C GLY A 88 -18.54 -41.67 10.54
N ILE A 89 -18.85 -40.39 10.80
CA ILE A 89 -19.84 -39.61 10.08
C ILE A 89 -19.11 -38.67 9.13
N GLU A 90 -19.46 -38.68 7.85
CA GLU A 90 -18.77 -37.82 6.88
C GLU A 90 -19.12 -36.33 7.03
N ASN A 91 -18.11 -35.49 6.85
CA ASN A 91 -18.20 -34.03 6.78
C ASN A 91 -18.81 -33.38 8.02
N VAL A 92 -18.42 -33.84 9.21
CA VAL A 92 -18.83 -33.25 10.50
C VAL A 92 -17.70 -32.51 11.20
N ILE A 93 -18.05 -31.50 11.99
CA ILE A 93 -17.14 -30.78 12.88
C ILE A 93 -17.81 -30.50 14.23
N ASP A 94 -17.07 -30.68 15.31
CA ASP A 94 -17.54 -30.40 16.67
C ASP A 94 -17.75 -28.88 16.85
N VAL A 95 -18.92 -28.50 17.37
CA VAL A 95 -19.31 -27.09 17.57
C VAL A 95 -18.33 -26.33 18.46
N LYS A 96 -17.60 -27.00 19.35
CA LYS A 96 -16.61 -26.36 20.24
C LYS A 96 -15.55 -25.59 19.45
N TYR A 97 -15.16 -26.07 18.27
CA TYR A 97 -14.16 -25.41 17.43
C TYR A 97 -14.69 -24.09 16.86
N ILE A 98 -15.98 -24.06 16.50
CA ILE A 98 -16.65 -22.84 16.06
C ILE A 98 -16.77 -21.85 17.21
N LEU A 99 -17.22 -22.30 18.38
CA LEU A 99 -17.41 -21.42 19.55
C LEU A 99 -16.11 -20.87 20.12
N SER A 100 -14.99 -21.58 19.94
CA SER A 100 -13.66 -21.11 20.36
C SER A 100 -13.05 -20.03 19.46
N ALA A 101 -13.65 -19.75 18.29
CA ALA A 101 -13.17 -18.69 17.42
C ALA A 101 -13.35 -17.31 18.07
N LYS A 102 -12.34 -16.42 17.92
CA LYS A 102 -12.29 -15.11 18.59
C LYS A 102 -13.58 -14.29 18.49
N ARG A 103 -14.17 -14.19 17.30
CA ARG A 103 -15.42 -13.42 17.11
C ARG A 103 -16.62 -14.07 17.81
N MET A 104 -16.64 -15.40 17.89
CA MET A 104 -17.70 -16.17 18.54
C MET A 104 -17.61 -16.03 20.06
N THR A 105 -16.39 -16.04 20.62
CA THR A 105 -16.18 -15.81 22.05
C THR A 105 -16.51 -14.37 22.46
N GLU A 106 -16.09 -13.38 21.67
CA GLU A 106 -16.35 -11.96 21.94
C GLU A 106 -17.84 -11.61 21.87
N ILE A 107 -18.60 -12.20 20.93
CA ILE A 107 -20.05 -12.03 20.85
C ILE A 107 -20.85 -12.97 21.77
N LYS A 108 -20.14 -13.79 22.57
CA LYS A 108 -20.69 -14.76 23.53
C LYS A 108 -21.69 -15.73 22.88
N ALA A 109 -21.36 -16.24 21.70
CA ALA A 109 -22.18 -17.26 21.05
C ALA A 109 -22.24 -18.54 21.89
N THR A 110 -23.40 -19.18 21.92
CA THR A 110 -23.67 -20.42 22.67
C THR A 110 -24.01 -21.58 21.73
N VAL A 111 -24.07 -22.81 22.26
CA VAL A 111 -24.49 -23.98 21.47
C VAL A 111 -25.96 -23.84 21.06
N GLU A 112 -26.78 -23.27 21.93
CA GLU A 112 -28.20 -23.00 21.73
C GLU A 112 -28.43 -22.02 20.56
N ASP A 113 -27.59 -20.99 20.45
CA ASP A 113 -27.63 -20.04 19.32
C ASP A 113 -27.40 -20.78 17.99
N ILE A 114 -26.42 -21.69 17.93
CA ILE A 114 -26.12 -22.47 16.72
C ILE A 114 -27.25 -23.44 16.40
N LYS A 115 -27.80 -24.14 17.41
CA LYS A 115 -28.95 -25.03 17.25
C LYS A 115 -30.15 -24.28 16.68
N LYS A 116 -30.43 -23.08 17.19
CA LYS A 116 -31.50 -22.22 16.69
C LYS A 116 -31.30 -21.88 15.20
N ILE A 117 -30.12 -21.41 14.82
CA ILE A 117 -29.78 -21.05 13.43
C ILE A 117 -29.94 -22.24 12.47
N LEU A 118 -29.46 -23.42 12.87
CA LEU A 118 -29.55 -24.63 12.03
C LEU A 118 -31.00 -25.15 11.94
N SER A 119 -31.79 -25.02 13.01
CA SER A 119 -33.22 -25.41 13.02
C SER A 119 -34.07 -24.54 12.11
N GLU A 120 -33.75 -23.24 12.00
CA GLU A 120 -34.40 -22.28 11.10
C GLU A 120 -33.98 -22.48 9.62
N LYS A 121 -33.00 -23.37 9.35
CA LYS A 121 -32.45 -23.65 8.03
C LYS A 121 -31.98 -22.40 7.27
N THR A 122 -31.50 -21.41 8.00
CA THR A 122 -31.05 -20.12 7.45
C THR A 122 -29.81 -20.28 6.56
N ILE A 123 -29.06 -21.38 6.71
CA ILE A 123 -27.87 -21.71 5.92
C ILE A 123 -28.13 -23.01 5.14
N PRO A 124 -28.26 -22.97 3.80
CA PRO A 124 -28.82 -24.08 3.02
C PRO A 124 -27.94 -25.35 2.96
N ASN A 125 -26.64 -25.24 3.24
CA ASN A 125 -25.69 -26.35 3.14
C ASN A 125 -25.25 -26.95 4.49
N LEU A 126 -25.96 -26.62 5.57
CA LEU A 126 -25.62 -27.09 6.91
C LEU A 126 -26.78 -27.83 7.56
N SER A 127 -26.44 -28.89 8.29
CA SER A 127 -27.33 -29.56 9.23
C SER A 127 -26.61 -29.80 10.55
N SER A 128 -27.32 -30.31 11.53
CA SER A 128 -26.75 -30.75 12.80
C SER A 128 -26.73 -32.27 12.90
N GLU A 129 -25.79 -32.80 13.67
CA GLU A 129 -25.69 -34.21 14.00
C GLU A 129 -25.28 -34.32 15.48
N ASP A 130 -25.86 -35.23 16.24
CA ASP A 130 -25.46 -35.49 17.63
C ASP A 130 -24.76 -36.86 17.67
N HIS A 131 -23.57 -36.92 18.26
CA HIS A 131 -22.79 -38.15 18.39
C HIS A 131 -22.07 -38.17 19.74
N ASP A 132 -22.20 -39.27 20.50
CA ASP A 132 -21.62 -39.45 21.83
C ASP A 132 -21.85 -38.28 22.80
N GLY A 133 -23.04 -37.67 22.74
CA GLY A 133 -23.42 -36.53 23.58
C GLY A 133 -22.79 -35.19 23.18
N ASN A 134 -22.00 -35.14 22.10
CA ASN A 134 -21.46 -33.93 21.53
C ASN A 134 -22.29 -33.47 20.32
N PHE A 135 -22.39 -32.15 20.16
CA PHE A 135 -23.12 -31.51 19.06
C PHE A 135 -22.18 -31.17 17.91
N TYR A 136 -22.47 -31.71 16.73
CA TYR A 136 -21.70 -31.50 15.52
C TYR A 136 -22.50 -30.72 14.48
N ILE A 137 -21.76 -29.94 13.67
CA ILE A 137 -22.29 -29.32 12.46
C ILE A 137 -21.84 -30.18 11.28
N LYS A 138 -22.78 -30.51 10.40
CA LYS A 138 -22.56 -31.36 9.22
C LYS A 138 -22.74 -30.55 7.95
N LEU A 139 -21.82 -30.73 6.99
CA LEU A 139 -21.99 -30.22 5.64
C LEU A 139 -22.88 -31.18 4.86
N ASN A 140 -23.92 -30.65 4.21
CA ASN A 140 -24.81 -31.47 3.36
C ASN A 140 -24.11 -31.87 2.04
N GLY A 141 -23.11 -31.10 1.61
CA GLY A 141 -22.23 -31.41 0.49
C GLY A 141 -20.86 -31.93 0.92
N PRO A 142 -20.00 -32.35 -0.03
CA PRO A 142 -18.67 -32.83 0.28
C PRO A 142 -17.79 -31.71 0.86
N LEU A 143 -16.88 -32.07 1.77
CA LEU A 143 -15.83 -31.18 2.22
C LEU A 143 -15.00 -30.71 1.01
N PRO A 144 -14.86 -29.39 0.77
CA PRO A 144 -14.05 -28.89 -0.34
C PRO A 144 -12.61 -29.38 -0.26
N LYS A 145 -11.98 -29.58 -1.43
CA LYS A 145 -10.57 -29.93 -1.50
C LYS A 145 -9.75 -28.81 -0.87
N TYR A 146 -8.87 -29.16 0.07
CA TYR A 146 -7.91 -28.22 0.63
C TYR A 146 -6.88 -27.82 -0.43
N ILE A 147 -6.85 -26.53 -0.74
CA ILE A 147 -5.91 -25.92 -1.69
C ILE A 147 -4.78 -25.20 -0.94
N GLY A 148 -4.85 -25.14 0.41
CA GLY A 148 -4.02 -24.28 1.23
C GLY A 148 -4.47 -22.83 1.13
N ARG A 149 -3.88 -21.93 1.93
CA ARG A 149 -3.94 -20.51 1.58
C ARG A 149 -3.53 -20.42 0.12
N LYS A 150 -4.45 -20.00 -0.77
CA LYS A 150 -4.03 -19.50 -2.09
C LYS A 150 -2.80 -18.67 -1.79
N PRO A 151 -1.60 -19.00 -2.33
CA PRO A 151 -0.43 -18.17 -2.09
C PRO A 151 -0.95 -16.77 -2.35
N LEU A 152 -1.00 -15.92 -1.30
CA LEU A 152 -1.50 -14.54 -1.41
C LEU A 152 -0.97 -14.11 -2.74
N LEU A 153 -1.83 -13.99 -3.78
CA LEU A 153 -1.38 -13.92 -5.19
C LEU A 153 -0.19 -13.01 -5.11
N LYS A 154 1.05 -13.57 -5.19
CA LYS A 154 2.26 -12.90 -4.63
C LYS A 154 2.08 -11.50 -5.13
N LYS A 155 1.84 -10.49 -4.26
CA LYS A 155 1.37 -9.18 -4.74
C LYS A 155 2.33 -8.87 -5.88
N LYS A 156 1.84 -8.99 -7.12
CA LYS A 156 2.74 -9.23 -8.26
C LYS A 156 3.68 -8.05 -8.21
N LYS A 157 4.99 -8.31 -8.15
CA LYS A 157 5.93 -7.21 -7.95
C LYS A 157 5.68 -6.21 -9.07
N PHE A 158 5.80 -4.94 -8.73
CA PHE A 158 5.63 -3.86 -9.69
C PHE A 158 6.43 -4.18 -10.96
N GLY A 159 5.78 -4.19 -12.14
CA GLY A 159 6.41 -4.52 -13.42
C GLY A 159 6.39 -5.99 -13.88
N GLU A 160 5.87 -6.94 -13.08
CA GLU A 160 5.90 -8.38 -13.47
C GLU A 160 4.91 -8.78 -14.59
N THR A 161 3.83 -8.05 -14.86
CA THR A 161 2.88 -8.34 -15.96
C THR A 161 2.24 -7.07 -16.51
N PRO A 162 1.77 -7.01 -17.78
CA PRO A 162 1.06 -5.85 -18.36
C PRO A 162 -0.06 -5.31 -17.45
N GLU A 163 -0.79 -6.20 -16.80
CA GLU A 163 -1.87 -5.89 -15.85
C GLU A 163 -1.41 -5.13 -14.59
N THR A 164 -0.15 -5.27 -14.16
CA THR A 164 0.41 -4.64 -12.94
C THR A 164 1.03 -3.28 -13.19
N PHE A 165 1.12 -2.83 -14.44
CA PHE A 165 1.47 -1.46 -14.81
C PHE A 165 0.38 -0.45 -14.39
N HIS A 166 -0.86 -0.91 -14.11
CA HIS A 166 -2.05 -0.07 -14.08
C HIS A 166 -2.51 0.48 -12.73
N VAL A 167 -1.72 0.42 -11.66
CA VAL A 167 -2.09 1.14 -10.42
C VAL A 167 -1.91 2.66 -10.59
N ALA A 168 -1.01 3.08 -11.49
CA ALA A 168 -0.69 4.48 -11.75
C ALA A 168 -1.20 4.98 -13.13
N GLY A 169 -1.35 4.08 -14.12
CA GLY A 169 -1.79 4.35 -15.51
C GLY A 169 -0.67 4.15 -16.54
N PRO A 170 -0.97 3.88 -17.83
CA PRO A 170 0.04 3.48 -18.82
C PRO A 170 0.91 4.65 -19.29
N MET A 171 2.20 4.38 -19.52
CA MET A 171 3.13 5.30 -20.17
C MET A 171 3.21 4.97 -21.66
N VAL A 172 3.09 6.01 -22.49
CA VAL A 172 3.00 5.86 -23.94
C VAL A 172 3.96 6.81 -24.65
N VAL A 173 4.40 6.38 -25.83
CA VAL A 173 4.98 7.26 -26.82
C VAL A 173 3.90 7.65 -27.83
N ILE A 174 3.79 8.94 -28.09
CA ILE A 174 2.91 9.53 -29.08
C ILE A 174 3.79 9.87 -30.29
N THR A 175 3.41 9.35 -31.44
CA THR A 175 4.16 9.49 -32.70
C THR A 175 3.24 9.98 -33.80
N ASN A 176 3.82 10.32 -34.96
CA ASN A 176 3.10 10.89 -36.09
C ASN A 176 2.47 12.27 -35.77
N ILE A 177 3.20 13.07 -34.99
CA ILE A 177 2.78 14.43 -34.65
C ILE A 177 3.07 15.35 -35.85
N PRO A 178 2.10 16.17 -36.29
CA PRO A 178 2.32 17.14 -37.36
C PRO A 178 3.49 18.08 -37.08
N SER A 179 4.30 18.38 -38.09
CA SER A 179 5.50 19.23 -37.95
C SER A 179 5.20 20.68 -37.59
N ASP A 180 3.98 21.15 -37.85
CA ASP A 180 3.47 22.47 -37.47
C ASP A 180 2.99 22.53 -36.01
N THR A 181 2.83 21.38 -35.34
CA THR A 181 2.43 21.31 -33.94
C THR A 181 3.66 21.41 -33.04
N THR A 182 3.88 22.57 -32.42
CA THR A 182 4.97 22.81 -31.47
C THR A 182 4.52 22.75 -30.00
N ASP A 183 3.21 22.87 -29.75
CA ASP A 183 2.64 22.88 -28.41
C ASP A 183 2.12 21.50 -28.01
N TRP A 184 2.69 20.92 -26.96
CA TRP A 184 2.23 19.68 -26.35
C TRP A 184 0.83 19.81 -25.75
N GLY A 185 0.38 21.04 -25.46
CA GLY A 185 -0.96 21.34 -24.95
C GLY A 185 -2.07 20.89 -25.90
N VAL A 186 -1.88 21.07 -27.20
CA VAL A 186 -2.83 20.63 -28.25
C VAL A 186 -2.98 19.10 -28.26
N ILE A 187 -1.86 18.39 -28.14
CA ILE A 187 -1.83 16.92 -28.06
C ILE A 187 -2.52 16.43 -26.80
N LYS A 188 -2.22 17.08 -25.66
CA LYS A 188 -2.86 16.77 -24.37
C LYS A 188 -4.37 16.91 -24.43
N GLN A 189 -4.85 17.98 -25.07
CA GLN A 189 -6.28 18.25 -25.19
C GLN A 189 -6.97 17.22 -26.09
N ALA A 190 -6.41 16.96 -27.29
CA ALA A 190 -6.96 15.98 -28.22
C ALA A 190 -7.13 14.57 -27.60
N ILE A 191 -6.18 14.14 -26.76
CA ILE A 191 -6.28 12.87 -26.05
C ILE A 191 -7.34 12.91 -24.95
N ASN A 192 -7.43 14.01 -24.19
CA ASN A 192 -8.45 14.16 -23.15
C ASN A 192 -9.88 14.21 -23.73
N ASP A 193 -10.06 14.77 -24.92
CA ASP A 193 -11.36 14.91 -25.59
C ASP A 193 -11.97 13.56 -26.01
N THR A 194 -11.15 12.50 -26.11
CA THR A 194 -11.64 11.12 -26.30
C THR A 194 -12.49 10.61 -25.12
N ASN A 195 -12.37 11.24 -23.95
CA ASN A 195 -13.00 10.82 -22.68
C ASN A 195 -12.67 9.38 -22.20
N ARG A 196 -11.76 8.68 -22.88
CA ARG A 196 -11.30 7.33 -22.49
C ARG A 196 -10.24 7.39 -21.39
N VAL A 197 -9.35 8.38 -21.46
CA VAL A 197 -8.19 8.54 -20.57
C VAL A 197 -7.93 10.02 -20.27
N LYS A 198 -7.24 10.30 -19.16
CA LYS A 198 -6.71 11.64 -18.84
C LYS A 198 -5.19 11.65 -18.93
N VAL A 199 -4.63 12.63 -19.62
CA VAL A 199 -3.18 12.83 -19.68
C VAL A 199 -2.70 13.46 -18.36
N ARG A 200 -1.96 12.67 -17.57
CA ARG A 200 -1.37 13.11 -16.29
C ARG A 200 -0.06 13.83 -16.50
N PHE A 201 0.76 13.38 -17.43
CA PHE A 201 2.00 14.07 -17.80
C PHE A 201 2.18 13.95 -19.30
N ILE A 202 2.76 14.98 -19.91
CA ILE A 202 3.19 14.95 -21.30
C ILE A 202 4.51 15.70 -21.41
N SER A 203 5.46 15.13 -22.14
CA SER A 203 6.73 15.76 -22.41
C SER A 203 6.59 16.80 -23.53
N PRO A 204 7.57 17.72 -23.67
CA PRO A 204 7.72 18.48 -24.90
C PRO A 204 7.83 17.57 -26.13
N ILE A 205 7.46 18.12 -27.29
CA ILE A 205 7.58 17.46 -28.59
C ILE A 205 9.06 17.49 -28.99
N SER A 206 9.60 16.33 -29.31
CA SER A 206 10.97 16.13 -29.76
C SER A 206 10.97 15.16 -30.93
N GLU A 207 11.56 15.56 -32.05
CA GLU A 207 11.70 14.72 -33.25
C GLU A 207 10.35 14.14 -33.75
N GLY A 208 9.26 14.92 -33.70
CA GLY A 208 7.93 14.47 -34.14
C GLY A 208 7.28 13.43 -33.21
N SER A 209 7.79 13.29 -31.99
CA SER A 209 7.26 12.41 -30.95
C SER A 209 7.20 13.12 -29.59
N CYS A 210 6.34 12.65 -28.71
CA CYS A 210 6.37 13.05 -27.30
C CYS A 210 5.94 11.87 -26.43
N PHE A 211 6.23 11.94 -25.14
CA PHE A 211 5.85 10.90 -24.21
C PHE A 211 4.73 11.38 -23.30
N ALA A 212 3.77 10.52 -23.03
CA ALA A 212 2.68 10.83 -22.12
C ALA A 212 2.50 9.72 -21.09
N TRP A 213 2.02 10.13 -19.92
CA TRP A 213 1.55 9.23 -18.90
C TRP A 213 0.06 9.44 -18.69
N LEU A 214 -0.71 8.40 -18.95
CA LEU A 214 -2.17 8.43 -18.96
C LEU A 214 -2.71 7.99 -17.60
N SER A 215 -3.96 8.37 -17.31
CA SER A 215 -4.68 7.87 -16.15
C SER A 215 -4.92 6.37 -16.25
N LYS A 216 -5.24 5.75 -15.11
CA LYS A 216 -5.68 4.36 -15.07
C LYS A 216 -6.80 4.13 -16.10
N THR A 217 -6.61 3.13 -16.94
CA THR A 217 -7.62 2.59 -17.87
C THR A 217 -7.76 1.09 -17.61
N SER A 218 -8.95 0.54 -17.84
CA SER A 218 -9.23 -0.89 -17.76
C SER A 218 -8.59 -1.69 -18.90
N ASN A 219 -8.46 -1.06 -20.07
CA ASN A 219 -7.84 -1.66 -21.25
C ASN A 219 -7.15 -0.56 -22.08
N PHE A 220 -5.91 -0.78 -22.49
CA PHE A 220 -5.16 0.20 -23.28
C PHE A 220 -5.61 0.20 -24.75
N SER A 221 -6.05 -0.94 -25.29
CA SER A 221 -6.51 -1.03 -26.68
C SER A 221 -7.65 -0.06 -26.99
N ASP A 222 -8.50 0.22 -26.00
CA ASP A 222 -9.62 1.16 -26.12
C ASP A 222 -9.21 2.61 -26.47
N ILE A 223 -7.95 2.99 -26.21
CA ILE A 223 -7.39 4.30 -26.60
C ILE A 223 -6.34 4.18 -27.71
N GLU A 224 -5.68 3.03 -27.83
CA GLU A 224 -4.73 2.76 -28.91
C GLU A 224 -5.41 2.72 -30.28
N ASP A 225 -6.63 2.15 -30.33
CA ASP A 225 -7.44 2.01 -31.54
C ASP A 225 -8.32 3.24 -31.84
N GLU A 226 -8.32 4.24 -30.94
CA GLU A 226 -9.12 5.46 -31.09
C GLU A 226 -8.45 6.43 -32.08
N LYS A 227 -9.23 6.98 -33.01
CA LYS A 227 -8.73 7.93 -34.00
C LYS A 227 -8.63 9.33 -33.41
N ILE A 228 -7.42 9.70 -32.99
CA ILE A 228 -7.14 11.03 -32.42
C ILE A 228 -6.48 11.90 -33.50
N LEU A 229 -7.16 12.97 -33.90
CA LEU A 229 -6.71 13.88 -34.95
C LEU A 229 -6.13 15.17 -34.37
N ILE A 230 -4.99 15.59 -34.92
CA ILE A 230 -4.39 16.91 -34.72
C ILE A 230 -4.13 17.50 -36.09
N ASN A 231 -4.71 18.65 -36.41
CA ASN A 231 -4.60 19.30 -37.73
C ASN A 231 -4.79 18.29 -38.88
N ASP A 232 -5.89 17.52 -38.84
CA ASP A 232 -6.27 16.47 -39.80
C ASP A 232 -5.28 15.28 -39.92
N THR A 233 -4.30 15.19 -39.03
CA THR A 233 -3.34 14.08 -38.96
C THR A 233 -3.64 13.19 -37.76
N GLU A 234 -3.72 11.88 -38.00
CA GLU A 234 -3.93 10.89 -36.93
C GLU A 234 -2.63 10.63 -36.16
N ILE A 235 -2.63 10.95 -34.87
CA ILE A 235 -1.52 10.61 -33.99
C ILE A 235 -1.61 9.15 -33.55
N LYS A 236 -0.46 8.52 -33.27
CA LYS A 236 -0.40 7.11 -32.86
C LYS A 236 0.15 6.98 -31.45
N LEU A 237 -0.59 6.28 -30.59
CA LEU A 237 -0.20 5.97 -29.24
C LEU A 237 0.34 4.54 -29.19
N LYS A 238 1.50 4.34 -28.56
CA LYS A 238 2.06 3.01 -28.30
C LYS A 238 2.58 2.92 -26.88
N LEU A 239 2.45 1.76 -26.27
CA LEU A 239 3.07 1.49 -24.97
C LEU A 239 4.60 1.60 -25.08
N ILE A 240 5.21 2.15 -24.05
CA ILE A 240 6.65 2.04 -23.87
C ILE A 240 6.94 0.61 -23.39
N ASP A 241 7.56 -0.19 -24.24
CA ASP A 241 7.79 -1.63 -24.01
C ASP A 241 9.28 -2.00 -23.96
N ASN A 242 10.18 -1.05 -24.21
CA ASN A 242 11.61 -1.27 -24.26
C ASN A 242 12.41 -0.24 -23.44
N GLU A 243 13.54 -0.71 -22.92
CA GLU A 243 14.43 0.03 -22.00
C GLU A 243 14.97 1.34 -22.60
N SER A 244 15.17 1.39 -23.91
CA SER A 244 15.66 2.58 -24.62
C SER A 244 14.64 3.72 -24.60
N GLN A 245 13.37 3.42 -24.90
CA GLN A 245 12.28 4.39 -24.82
C GLN A 245 11.97 4.80 -23.38
N TYR A 246 12.10 3.88 -22.42
CA TYR A 246 12.03 4.22 -20.99
C TYR A 246 13.13 5.20 -20.56
N LYS A 247 14.39 4.97 -20.97
CA LYS A 247 15.50 5.90 -20.70
C LYS A 247 15.27 7.28 -21.32
N LYS A 248 14.74 7.33 -22.55
CA LYS A 248 14.36 8.59 -23.21
C LYS A 248 13.25 9.31 -22.45
N PHE A 249 12.19 8.61 -22.04
CA PHE A 249 11.13 9.19 -21.21
C PHE A 249 11.64 9.83 -19.92
N ILE A 250 12.58 9.16 -19.24
CA ILE A 250 13.13 9.64 -17.96
C ILE A 250 14.13 10.79 -18.15
N SER A 251 14.81 10.87 -19.29
CA SER A 251 15.79 11.92 -19.58
C SER A 251 15.19 13.31 -19.89
N VAL A 252 13.87 13.44 -20.08
CA VAL A 252 13.22 14.71 -20.45
C VAL A 252 12.80 15.54 -19.21
N ASN A 253 13.79 16.14 -18.55
CA ASN A 253 13.70 17.14 -17.45
C ASN A 253 13.56 16.60 -16.01
N ASP A 254 14.67 16.73 -15.27
CA ASP A 254 14.90 16.72 -13.82
C ASP A 254 13.72 16.44 -12.85
N PHE A 255 14.03 15.63 -11.84
CA PHE A 255 13.13 14.87 -10.95
C PHE A 255 12.09 15.64 -10.17
N VAL A 256 10.93 15.00 -9.92
CA VAL A 256 9.95 15.56 -9.00
C VAL A 256 9.27 14.58 -8.05
N VAL A 257 9.18 15.02 -6.79
CA VAL A 257 8.76 14.29 -5.60
C VAL A 257 7.39 14.78 -5.19
N ARG A 258 6.40 13.90 -5.06
CA ARG A 258 5.02 14.33 -4.74
C ARG A 258 4.47 13.56 -3.50
N ASN A 259 5.28 12.69 -2.84
CA ASN A 259 5.11 12.31 -1.42
C ASN A 259 6.45 12.07 -0.71
N PHE A 260 6.56 12.71 0.45
CA PHE A 260 7.73 12.65 1.32
C PHE A 260 8.00 11.25 1.91
N GLY A 261 6.95 10.48 2.16
CA GLY A 261 7.02 9.10 2.66
C GLY A 261 7.65 8.13 1.65
N SER A 262 7.52 8.36 0.34
CA SER A 262 8.11 7.49 -0.68
C SER A 262 9.63 7.65 -0.80
N ILE A 263 10.17 8.84 -0.53
CA ILE A 263 11.63 9.08 -0.56
C ILE A 263 12.32 8.23 0.52
N LYS A 264 11.78 8.23 1.75
CA LYS A 264 12.35 7.45 2.85
C LYS A 264 12.37 5.95 2.53
N THR A 265 11.27 5.42 1.98
CA THR A 265 11.16 4.00 1.61
C THR A 265 12.12 3.64 0.47
N MET A 266 12.23 4.48 -0.56
CA MET A 266 13.16 4.29 -1.68
C MET A 266 14.62 4.24 -1.21
N LEU A 267 15.06 5.23 -0.42
CA LEU A 267 16.42 5.28 0.12
C LEU A 267 16.72 4.10 1.05
N THR A 268 15.74 3.69 1.86
CA THR A 268 15.90 2.55 2.77
C THR A 268 15.99 1.23 2.00
N SER A 269 15.21 1.05 0.93
CA SER A 269 15.30 -0.13 0.05
C SER A 269 16.66 -0.18 -0.63
N MET A 270 17.06 0.91 -1.28
CA MET A 270 18.36 1.02 -1.96
C MET A 270 19.52 0.69 -1.01
N LEU A 271 19.46 1.18 0.22
CA LEU A 271 20.47 0.92 1.23
C LEU A 271 20.49 -0.55 1.70
N ASN A 272 19.34 -1.22 1.74
CA ASN A 272 19.27 -2.63 2.10
C ASN A 272 19.84 -3.53 0.98
N ASP A 273 19.56 -3.18 -0.27
CA ASP A 273 19.92 -3.94 -1.47
C ASP A 273 21.42 -3.82 -1.83
N LEU A 274 22.07 -2.72 -1.44
CA LEU A 274 23.50 -2.49 -1.73
C LEU A 274 24.42 -3.03 -0.63
N GLU A 275 25.55 -3.64 -1.02
CA GLU A 275 26.56 -4.13 -0.10
C GLU A 275 27.37 -2.97 0.54
N VAL A 276 27.88 -3.20 1.76
CA VAL A 276 28.78 -2.24 2.42
C VAL A 276 30.08 -2.13 1.60
N GLY A 277 30.55 -0.90 1.40
CA GLY A 277 31.69 -0.57 0.52
C GLY A 277 31.30 -0.25 -0.92
N THR A 278 30.01 -0.38 -1.29
CA THR A 278 29.55 0.01 -2.63
C THR A 278 29.72 1.51 -2.85
N LYS A 279 30.46 1.88 -3.91
CA LYS A 279 30.66 3.27 -4.31
C LYS A 279 29.54 3.76 -5.22
N ILE A 280 29.10 4.98 -5.00
CA ILE A 280 28.04 5.65 -5.75
C ILE A 280 28.61 6.95 -6.30
N THR A 281 28.69 7.04 -7.63
CA THR A 281 29.24 8.21 -8.32
C THR A 281 28.21 9.34 -8.40
N LEU A 282 28.65 10.59 -8.46
CA LEU A 282 27.76 11.78 -8.44
C LEU A 282 26.86 11.88 -9.69
N ASP A 283 27.33 11.37 -10.81
CA ASP A 283 26.63 11.33 -12.09
C ASP A 283 25.58 10.21 -12.18
N SER A 284 25.69 9.19 -11.32
CA SER A 284 24.67 8.15 -11.19
C SER A 284 23.36 8.73 -10.62
N GLN A 285 22.23 8.11 -10.95
CA GLN A 285 20.92 8.56 -10.45
C GLN A 285 20.83 8.51 -8.93
N ALA A 286 21.39 7.45 -8.34
CA ALA A 286 21.61 7.31 -6.91
C ALA A 286 22.40 8.49 -6.33
N GLY A 287 23.53 8.85 -6.96
CA GLY A 287 24.36 9.99 -6.55
C GLY A 287 23.63 11.32 -6.65
N LYS A 288 22.86 11.55 -7.73
CA LYS A 288 22.06 12.76 -7.91
C LYS A 288 21.00 12.92 -6.82
N LEU A 289 20.27 11.85 -6.48
CA LEU A 289 19.27 11.86 -5.42
C LEU A 289 19.88 12.10 -4.02
N ILE A 290 20.99 11.43 -3.72
CA ILE A 290 21.69 11.58 -2.44
C ILE A 290 22.30 13.00 -2.32
N SER A 291 22.84 13.54 -3.42
CA SER A 291 23.37 14.91 -3.47
C SER A 291 22.29 15.95 -3.21
N PHE A 292 21.12 15.79 -3.83
CA PHE A 292 19.97 16.65 -3.58
C PHE A 292 19.54 16.65 -2.11
N LEU A 293 19.48 15.48 -1.47
CA LEU A 293 19.10 15.37 -0.06
C LEU A 293 20.16 15.96 0.88
N LEU A 294 21.43 15.86 0.51
CA LEU A 294 22.53 16.39 1.29
C LEU A 294 22.44 17.92 1.42
N GLU A 295 21.84 18.63 0.45
CA GLU A 295 21.58 20.09 0.55
C GLU A 295 20.82 20.47 1.82
N TYR A 296 19.91 19.60 2.28
CA TYR A 296 19.05 19.85 3.42
C TYR A 296 19.63 19.32 4.73
N HIS A 297 20.83 18.76 4.76
CA HIS A 297 21.43 18.35 6.02
C HIS A 297 21.77 19.59 6.89
N PRO A 298 21.55 19.60 8.22
CA PRO A 298 21.86 20.76 9.08
C PRO A 298 23.30 21.26 8.93
N ASN A 299 24.22 20.33 8.67
CA ASN A 299 25.65 20.58 8.44
C ASN A 299 26.05 20.34 6.97
N SER A 300 25.18 20.68 6.00
CA SER A 300 25.40 20.37 4.57
C SER A 300 26.76 20.86 4.06
N LYS A 301 27.10 22.14 4.37
CA LYS A 301 28.36 22.75 3.97
C LYS A 301 29.56 21.93 4.47
N GLN A 302 29.56 21.54 5.74
CA GLN A 302 30.66 20.77 6.34
C GLN A 302 30.72 19.34 5.76
N LYS A 303 29.58 18.67 5.62
CA LYS A 303 29.50 17.31 5.05
C LYS A 303 29.99 17.25 3.60
N LYS A 304 29.84 18.34 2.85
CA LYS A 304 30.34 18.48 1.47
C LYS A 304 31.82 18.83 1.37
N GLY A 305 32.50 19.00 2.51
CA GLY A 305 33.93 19.27 2.57
C GLY A 305 34.31 20.66 3.09
N GLY A 306 33.34 21.50 3.44
CA GLY A 306 33.61 22.86 3.93
C GLY A 306 34.33 23.70 2.88
N ASP A 307 35.41 24.36 3.29
CA ASP A 307 36.21 25.23 2.42
C ASP A 307 37.50 24.54 1.93
N SER A 308 37.82 23.34 2.43
CA SER A 308 39.10 22.64 2.19
C SER A 308 38.97 21.33 1.39
N ARG A 309 37.75 20.84 1.17
CA ARG A 309 37.47 19.61 0.41
C ARG A 309 36.27 19.81 -0.51
N LYS A 310 36.20 18.98 -1.56
CA LYS A 310 35.05 18.93 -2.48
C LYS A 310 34.35 17.59 -2.42
N LEU A 311 33.04 17.60 -2.65
CA LEU A 311 32.24 16.40 -2.81
C LEU A 311 32.78 15.55 -3.98
N HIS A 312 33.08 14.29 -3.72
CA HIS A 312 33.66 13.36 -4.70
C HIS A 312 32.71 12.22 -5.05
N GLY A 313 31.88 11.79 -4.10
CA GLY A 313 30.91 10.71 -4.30
C GLY A 313 30.27 10.28 -2.98
N PHE A 314 29.61 9.13 -3.02
CA PHE A 314 29.05 8.49 -1.84
C PHE A 314 29.48 7.03 -1.76
N GLU A 315 29.37 6.45 -0.58
CA GLU A 315 29.52 5.00 -0.39
C GLU A 315 28.53 4.46 0.64
N VAL A 316 28.27 3.17 0.60
CA VAL A 316 27.45 2.49 1.62
C VAL A 316 28.36 2.06 2.77
N GLY A 317 28.20 2.66 3.93
CA GLY A 317 28.96 2.34 5.14
C GLY A 317 28.09 1.76 6.26
N ILE A 318 28.69 1.59 7.43
CA ILE A 318 27.99 1.25 8.67
C ILE A 318 28.02 2.46 9.58
N SER A 319 26.88 2.80 10.17
CA SER A 319 26.75 3.92 11.10
C SER A 319 27.70 3.78 12.29
N GLY A 320 28.62 4.74 12.46
CA GLY A 320 29.55 4.81 13.60
C GLY A 320 28.92 5.27 14.92
N ILE A 321 27.64 5.67 14.91
CA ILE A 321 26.93 6.19 16.10
C ILE A 321 26.58 5.03 17.05
N LYS A 322 26.92 5.17 18.35
CA LYS A 322 26.75 4.14 19.39
C LYS A 322 25.31 3.57 19.50
N GLU A 323 24.29 4.39 19.25
CA GLU A 323 22.86 4.02 19.33
C GLU A 323 22.32 3.31 18.06
N ARG A 324 23.08 3.33 16.95
CA ARG A 324 22.71 2.75 15.65
C ARG A 324 23.76 1.76 15.14
N LYS A 325 24.46 1.09 16.07
CA LYS A 325 25.47 0.08 15.74
C LYS A 325 24.92 -0.94 14.74
N ASN A 326 25.72 -1.21 13.70
CA ASN A 326 25.47 -2.20 12.65
C ASN A 326 24.33 -1.89 11.66
N LYS A 327 23.83 -0.65 11.60
CA LYS A 327 22.92 -0.24 10.52
C LYS A 327 23.71 0.33 9.34
N LYS A 328 23.37 -0.10 8.13
CA LYS A 328 23.89 0.52 6.90
C LYS A 328 23.54 2.02 6.88
N CYS A 329 24.38 2.85 6.29
CA CYS A 329 24.12 4.27 6.04
C CYS A 329 24.83 4.71 4.76
N PHE A 330 24.38 5.81 4.15
CA PHE A 330 25.17 6.49 3.13
C PHE A 330 26.27 7.29 3.81
N CYS A 331 27.48 7.20 3.29
CA CYS A 331 28.61 8.02 3.67
C CYS A 331 28.96 8.97 2.52
N VAL A 332 29.29 10.21 2.87
CA VAL A 332 29.77 11.22 1.93
C VAL A 332 31.27 11.05 1.79
N VAL A 333 31.74 10.95 0.55
CA VAL A 333 33.16 10.89 0.21
C VAL A 333 33.58 12.26 -0.30
N THR A 334 34.53 12.88 0.40
CA THR A 334 35.09 14.19 0.02
C THR A 334 36.57 14.07 -0.28
N LYS A 335 37.01 14.81 -1.29
CA LYS A 335 38.41 14.84 -1.73
C LYS A 335 39.05 16.17 -1.35
N SER A 336 40.27 16.12 -0.81
CA SER A 336 41.05 17.34 -0.52
C SER A 336 41.22 18.20 -1.77
N LEU A 337 41.25 19.53 -1.60
CA LEU A 337 41.57 20.44 -2.70
C LEU A 337 43.08 20.46 -3.01
N ASP A 338 43.92 20.18 -2.00
CA ASP A 338 45.38 20.26 -2.08
C ASP A 338 46.07 18.91 -2.30
N GLY A 339 45.30 17.83 -2.54
CA GLY A 339 45.85 16.49 -2.74
C GLY A 339 44.81 15.40 -3.01
N ASP A 340 45.25 14.14 -3.06
CA ASP A 340 44.39 12.99 -3.39
C ASP A 340 43.74 12.31 -2.18
N ASP A 341 43.88 12.88 -0.98
CA ASP A 341 43.29 12.33 0.24
C ASP A 341 41.75 12.34 0.23
N LEU A 342 41.16 11.21 0.63
CA LEU A 342 39.72 11.00 0.71
C LEU A 342 39.27 10.88 2.16
N ALA A 343 38.24 11.65 2.52
CA ALA A 343 37.58 11.53 3.81
C ALA A 343 36.17 11.00 3.59
N VAL A 344 35.77 10.10 4.48
CA VAL A 344 34.46 9.47 4.50
C VAL A 344 33.76 9.85 5.79
N GLU A 345 32.53 10.36 5.68
CA GLU A 345 31.72 10.76 6.83
C GLU A 345 30.28 10.25 6.68
N ASP A 346 29.67 9.77 7.76
CA ASP A 346 28.30 9.25 7.71
C ASP A 346 27.28 10.37 7.45
N MET A 347 26.25 10.09 6.66
CA MET A 347 25.12 10.99 6.45
C MET A 347 23.85 10.38 7.03
N SER A 348 23.21 11.11 7.95
CA SER A 348 21.91 10.71 8.48
C SER A 348 20.80 11.15 7.53
N ILE A 349 20.26 10.19 6.79
CA ILE A 349 19.05 10.39 5.96
C ILE A 349 17.92 10.99 6.81
N THR A 350 17.76 10.53 8.05
CA THR A 350 16.73 11.05 8.96
C THR A 350 16.87 12.55 9.19
N LYS A 351 18.10 13.05 9.39
CA LYS A 351 18.35 14.48 9.63
C LYS A 351 18.10 15.31 8.37
N CYS A 352 18.56 14.83 7.20
CA CYS A 352 18.27 15.49 5.93
C CYS A 352 16.76 15.59 5.68
N LEU A 353 16.02 14.51 5.95
CA LEU A 353 14.58 14.48 5.79
C LEU A 353 13.86 15.41 6.79
N GLU A 354 14.26 15.40 8.06
CA GLU A 354 13.67 16.27 9.09
C GLU A 354 13.81 17.75 8.75
N GLU A 355 15.01 18.18 8.36
CA GLU A 355 15.23 19.55 7.89
C GLU A 355 14.47 19.83 6.60
N MET A 356 14.47 18.91 5.64
CA MET A 356 13.72 19.07 4.40
C MET A 356 12.21 19.26 4.65
N LYS A 357 11.63 18.71 5.74
CA LYS A 357 10.22 18.99 6.10
C LYS A 357 9.98 20.46 6.41
N HIS A 358 10.96 21.15 6.99
CA HIS A 358 10.85 22.58 7.26
C HIS A 358 10.85 23.41 5.98
N PHE A 359 11.47 22.91 4.91
CA PHE A 359 11.48 23.59 3.61
C PHE A 359 10.45 23.01 2.64
N ILE A 360 9.78 21.89 2.95
CA ILE A 360 8.93 21.15 2.01
C ILE A 360 7.80 21.99 1.38
N HIS A 361 7.38 23.03 2.08
CA HIS A 361 6.33 23.95 1.67
C HIS A 361 6.83 25.07 0.74
N THR A 362 8.15 25.29 0.67
CA THR A 362 8.81 26.25 -0.21
C THR A 362 9.28 25.62 -1.51
N PHE A 363 9.34 24.28 -1.57
CA PHE A 363 9.48 23.59 -2.85
C PHE A 363 8.28 23.95 -3.72
N PRO A 364 8.48 24.07 -5.05
CA PRO A 364 7.36 24.14 -5.97
C PRO A 364 6.42 23.01 -5.62
N LYS A 365 5.17 23.35 -5.22
CA LYS A 365 4.18 22.32 -4.97
C LYS A 365 4.04 21.57 -6.29
N PRO A 366 4.25 20.27 -6.29
CA PRO A 366 4.04 19.55 -7.50
C PRO A 366 2.56 19.62 -7.83
N GLU A 367 2.24 20.15 -9.01
CA GLU A 367 0.99 19.80 -9.67
C GLU A 367 0.89 18.26 -9.66
N ALA A 368 -0.32 17.70 -9.70
CA ALA A 368 -0.60 16.27 -9.44
C ALA A 368 0.10 15.25 -10.38
N THR A 369 1.10 15.69 -11.15
CA THR A 369 1.80 15.19 -12.34
C THR A 369 3.32 15.00 -12.17
N GLU A 370 3.89 15.37 -11.02
CA GLU A 370 5.29 15.14 -10.59
C GLU A 370 5.74 13.83 -9.77
N TYR A 371 5.05 13.31 -8.71
CA TYR A 371 5.17 12.02 -7.93
C TYR A 371 5.73 10.81 -8.60
N VAL A 372 5.25 10.55 -9.79
CA VAL A 372 5.42 9.21 -10.37
C VAL A 372 6.74 9.11 -11.10
N LYS A 373 7.42 10.25 -11.33
CA LYS A 373 8.84 10.27 -11.63
C LYS A 373 9.69 9.77 -10.45
N SER A 374 9.22 9.88 -9.20
CA SER A 374 10.00 9.49 -8.01
C SER A 374 9.84 8.04 -7.54
N LEU A 375 9.24 7.13 -8.32
CA LEU A 375 8.95 5.75 -7.86
C LEU A 375 9.39 4.61 -8.81
N SER A 376 9.93 4.90 -10.00
CA SER A 376 10.38 3.87 -10.96
C SER A 376 11.84 4.05 -11.41
N TYR A 377 12.73 4.30 -10.45
CA TYR A 377 14.07 3.72 -10.46
C TYR A 377 14.09 2.55 -9.46
N CYS A 378 13.47 1.44 -9.88
CA CYS A 378 13.84 0.08 -9.54
C CYS A 378 13.94 -0.68 -10.86
#